data_AF-A0A1C6W3Y9-F1
#
_entry.id   AF-A0A1C6W3Y9-F1
#
_cell.length_a   1.000
_cell.length_b   1.000
_cell.length_c   1.000
_cell.angle_alpha   90.00
_cell.angle_beta   90.00
_cell.angle_gamma   90.00
#
_symmetry.space_group_name_H-M   'P 1'
#
loop_
_entity.id
_entity.type
_entity.pdbx_description
1 polymer ?
#
loop_
_entity_poly.entity_id
_entity_poly.type
_entity_poly.pdbx_seq_one_letter_code
_entity_poly.pdbx_strand_id
1 'polypeptide(L)'
;MSIVEDVGAQVRSAADDLPLAQLALVLEKFGLAAERLRWVRQESANPMGVPELSAATEHAETAGYALRVAQEQLSAYLVAIGLAADGSPAPRPGEQQRRPAHDTPREAAPGAPAPEPAAEVTPRRWWSVRVAELTGGREGPPEAPDEKVDDARELLRRVVGGVRAGDRDRLHTELRRAHADVGLGLAAVAPPLLRDLAGELLGHPPRADDLGRLHRELDGRVRDLLPGLPPAVLDTLLTRICRMPPPRRGEAEQPHAADPAVTAGVLTGVLLARLGRDLPTDEERARHAEAARERRAATERDRQAETARDRADDAQWQRRAAAAKGRVADARDRVAAARDRAEAARDQATAARERATRARPDGSPATDGAPAGSGAPAAEGAPAGSAGRVWASPPAGRPASGGSTDPRGRGVDG
;
A
#
# COMPACT_ATOMS: atom_id res chain seq x y z
N MET A 1 7.84 -50.63 -24.11
CA MET A 1 7.27 -49.92 -22.94
C MET A 1 6.11 -50.74 -22.44
N SER A 2 6.01 -50.91 -21.13
CA SER A 2 4.94 -51.71 -20.54
C SER A 2 3.63 -50.92 -20.61
N ILE A 3 2.51 -51.59 -20.94
CA ILE A 3 1.16 -51.01 -20.97
C ILE A 3 0.85 -50.28 -19.64
N VAL A 4 1.39 -50.78 -18.53
CA VAL A 4 1.23 -50.19 -17.19
C VAL A 4 1.94 -48.84 -17.06
N GLU A 5 3.10 -48.66 -17.68
CA GLU A 5 3.85 -47.39 -17.66
C GLU A 5 3.16 -46.32 -18.52
N ASP A 6 2.63 -46.72 -19.68
CA ASP A 6 1.89 -45.83 -20.59
C ASP A 6 0.59 -45.35 -19.94
N VAL A 7 -0.15 -46.24 -19.28
CA VAL A 7 -1.36 -45.88 -18.51
C VAL A 7 -1.02 -44.96 -17.33
N GLY A 8 0.08 -45.24 -16.61
CA GLY A 8 0.54 -44.36 -15.53
C GLY A 8 1.00 -42.98 -16.00
N ALA A 9 1.53 -42.84 -17.22
CA ALA A 9 1.85 -41.56 -17.82
C ALA A 9 0.59 -40.78 -18.22
N GLN A 10 -0.40 -41.45 -18.81
CA GLN A 10 -1.69 -40.84 -19.18
C GLN A 10 -2.49 -40.37 -17.95
N VAL A 11 -2.52 -41.16 -16.88
CA VAL A 11 -3.19 -40.79 -15.62
C VAL A 11 -2.53 -39.58 -14.96
N ARG A 12 -1.20 -39.46 -15.02
CA ARG A 12 -0.47 -38.27 -14.52
C ARG A 12 -0.76 -37.03 -15.35
N SER A 13 -0.72 -37.14 -16.68
CA SER A 13 -1.11 -36.04 -17.58
C SER A 13 -2.54 -35.57 -17.30
N ALA A 14 -3.49 -36.50 -17.14
CA ALA A 14 -4.88 -36.15 -16.85
C ALA A 14 -5.07 -35.53 -15.46
N ALA A 15 -4.24 -35.89 -14.47
CA ALA A 15 -4.25 -35.30 -13.14
C ALA A 15 -3.64 -33.89 -13.13
N ASP A 16 -2.58 -33.66 -13.91
CA ASP A 16 -1.94 -32.34 -14.07
C ASP A 16 -2.83 -31.36 -14.86
N ASP A 17 -3.66 -31.87 -15.76
CA ASP A 17 -4.63 -31.08 -16.56
C ASP A 17 -5.89 -30.70 -15.78
N LEU A 18 -6.04 -31.12 -14.51
CA LEU A 18 -7.18 -30.73 -13.68
C LEU A 18 -7.16 -29.20 -13.41
N PRO A 19 -8.26 -28.46 -13.69
CA PRO A 19 -8.26 -27.00 -13.66
C PRO A 19 -8.39 -26.41 -12.24
N LEU A 20 -7.59 -26.90 -11.30
CA LEU A 20 -7.64 -26.52 -9.87
C LEU A 20 -7.28 -25.05 -9.67
N ALA A 21 -6.28 -24.55 -10.41
CA ALA A 21 -5.85 -23.15 -10.32
C ALA A 21 -6.91 -22.19 -10.90
N GLN A 22 -7.54 -22.57 -12.00
CA GLN A 22 -8.63 -21.81 -12.62
C GLN A 22 -9.86 -21.79 -11.71
N LEU A 23 -10.17 -22.90 -11.04
CA LEU A 23 -11.28 -22.96 -10.08
C LEU A 23 -11.00 -22.13 -8.82
N ALA A 24 -9.77 -22.13 -8.30
CA ALA A 24 -9.38 -21.26 -7.18
C ALA A 24 -9.52 -19.77 -7.54
N LEU A 25 -9.10 -19.38 -8.75
CA LEU A 25 -9.27 -18.01 -9.26
C LEU A 25 -10.75 -17.64 -9.42
N VAL A 26 -11.59 -18.58 -9.85
CA VAL A 26 -13.03 -18.39 -9.97
C VAL A 26 -13.68 -18.22 -8.59
N LEU A 27 -13.29 -19.02 -7.60
CA LEU A 27 -13.75 -18.88 -6.21
C LEU A 27 -13.31 -17.54 -5.58
N GLU A 28 -12.10 -17.07 -5.85
CA GLU A 28 -11.64 -15.75 -5.41
C GLU A 28 -12.48 -14.62 -6.05
N LYS A 29 -12.78 -14.73 -7.35
CA LYS A 29 -13.66 -13.79 -8.05
C LYS A 29 -15.10 -13.84 -7.52
N PHE A 30 -15.62 -15.02 -7.18
CA PHE A 30 -16.93 -15.16 -6.54
C PHE A 30 -16.95 -14.59 -5.13
N GLY A 31 -15.89 -14.75 -4.34
CA GLY A 31 -15.74 -14.09 -3.04
C GLY A 31 -15.76 -12.57 -3.16
N LEU A 32 -15.03 -12.01 -4.12
CA LEU A 32 -15.05 -10.57 -4.41
C LEU A 32 -16.43 -10.08 -4.93
N ALA A 33 -17.13 -10.89 -5.71
CA ALA A 33 -18.49 -10.59 -6.17
C ALA A 33 -19.52 -10.69 -5.03
N ALA A 34 -19.39 -11.66 -4.14
CA ALA A 34 -20.23 -11.86 -2.97
C ALA A 34 -20.03 -10.74 -1.94
N GLU A 35 -18.81 -10.26 -1.72
CA GLU A 35 -18.54 -9.07 -0.90
C GLU A 35 -19.14 -7.81 -1.53
N ARG A 36 -19.01 -7.63 -2.85
CA ARG A 36 -19.67 -6.53 -3.57
C ARG A 36 -21.18 -6.59 -3.49
N LEU A 37 -21.78 -7.78 -3.52
CA LEU A 37 -23.22 -7.93 -3.44
C LEU A 37 -23.77 -7.94 -2.01
N ARG A 38 -22.95 -8.31 -1.03
CA ARG A 38 -23.25 -8.08 0.39
C ARG A 38 -23.27 -6.58 0.67
N TRP A 39 -22.36 -5.83 0.04
CA TRP A 39 -22.36 -4.37 0.06
C TRP A 39 -23.59 -3.78 -0.65
N VAL A 40 -23.98 -4.29 -1.83
CA VAL A 40 -25.23 -3.90 -2.53
C VAL A 40 -26.49 -4.32 -1.76
N ARG A 41 -26.46 -5.45 -1.03
CA ARG A 41 -27.56 -5.95 -0.17
C ARG A 41 -27.79 -5.05 1.04
N GLN A 42 -26.72 -4.49 1.60
CA GLN A 42 -26.83 -3.50 2.68
C GLN A 42 -27.44 -2.18 2.17
N GLU A 43 -27.35 -1.92 0.86
CA GLU A 43 -27.75 -0.67 0.21
C GLU A 43 -29.11 -0.72 -0.52
N SER A 44 -29.70 -1.91 -0.74
CA SER A 44 -30.95 -2.05 -1.51
C SER A 44 -32.11 -2.65 -0.69
N ALA A 45 -33.30 -2.07 -0.81
CA ALA A 45 -34.53 -2.56 -0.18
C ALA A 45 -35.17 -3.77 -0.89
N ASN A 46 -34.56 -4.31 -1.96
CA ASN A 46 -35.11 -5.43 -2.74
C ASN A 46 -34.09 -6.58 -2.91
N PRO A 47 -34.41 -7.81 -2.48
CA PRO A 47 -33.48 -8.93 -2.45
C PRO A 47 -33.39 -9.66 -3.79
N MET A 48 -32.70 -9.10 -4.78
CA MET A 48 -32.47 -9.80 -6.07
C MET A 48 -30.97 -10.08 -6.27
N GLY A 49 -30.62 -11.36 -6.43
CA GLY A 49 -29.29 -11.83 -6.83
C GLY A 49 -28.39 -12.45 -5.73
N VAL A 50 -28.69 -12.24 -4.44
CA VAL A 50 -27.90 -12.83 -3.33
C VAL A 50 -28.11 -14.34 -3.17
N PRO A 51 -29.35 -14.88 -3.25
CA PRO A 51 -29.57 -16.33 -3.15
C PRO A 51 -28.93 -17.10 -4.32
N GLU A 52 -28.99 -16.55 -5.52
CA GLU A 52 -28.44 -17.16 -6.74
C GLU A 52 -26.91 -17.24 -6.70
N LEU A 53 -26.24 -16.24 -6.12
CA LEU A 53 -24.79 -16.26 -5.93
C LEU A 53 -24.33 -17.09 -4.73
N SER A 54 -25.14 -17.20 -3.68
CA SER A 54 -24.90 -18.20 -2.63
C SER A 54 -24.92 -19.60 -3.24
N ALA A 55 -25.95 -19.91 -4.03
CA ALA A 55 -26.07 -21.19 -4.74
C ALA A 55 -24.90 -21.42 -5.72
N ALA A 56 -24.51 -20.40 -6.51
CA ALA A 56 -23.36 -20.50 -7.41
C ALA A 56 -22.03 -20.73 -6.67
N THR A 57 -21.86 -20.11 -5.49
CA THR A 57 -20.68 -20.31 -4.63
C THR A 57 -20.67 -21.72 -4.03
N GLU A 58 -21.81 -22.18 -3.51
CA GLU A 58 -21.98 -23.54 -2.99
C GLU A 58 -21.71 -24.62 -4.07
N HIS A 59 -22.15 -24.38 -5.31
CA HIS A 59 -21.85 -25.26 -6.44
C HIS A 59 -20.36 -25.25 -6.80
N ALA A 60 -19.70 -24.09 -6.79
CA ALA A 60 -18.27 -23.99 -7.07
C ALA A 60 -17.41 -24.63 -5.97
N GLU A 61 -17.81 -24.49 -4.69
CA GLU A 61 -17.16 -25.15 -3.55
C GLU A 61 -17.34 -26.67 -3.60
N THR A 62 -18.55 -27.14 -3.96
CA THR A 62 -18.85 -28.57 -4.15
C THR A 62 -18.01 -29.15 -5.30
N ALA A 63 -17.90 -28.43 -6.41
CA ALA A 63 -17.04 -28.83 -7.53
C ALA A 63 -15.56 -28.88 -7.12
N GLY A 64 -15.10 -27.91 -6.32
CA GLY A 64 -13.73 -27.89 -5.81
C GLY A 64 -13.42 -29.05 -4.87
N TYR A 65 -14.37 -29.42 -4.01
CA TYR A 65 -14.25 -30.60 -3.16
C TYR A 65 -14.20 -31.89 -4.00
N ALA A 66 -15.09 -32.04 -4.99
CA ALA A 66 -15.12 -33.22 -5.86
C ALA A 66 -13.82 -33.39 -6.66
N LEU A 67 -13.20 -32.31 -7.13
CA LEU A 67 -11.92 -32.37 -7.85
C LEU A 67 -10.75 -32.77 -6.93
N ARG A 68 -10.73 -32.30 -5.68
CA ARG A 68 -9.71 -32.74 -4.70
C ARG A 68 -9.87 -34.21 -4.35
N VAL A 69 -11.10 -34.68 -4.16
CA VAL A 69 -11.38 -36.11 -3.96
C VAL A 69 -10.95 -36.92 -5.17
N ALA A 70 -11.22 -36.45 -6.40
CA ALA A 70 -10.75 -37.12 -7.61
C ALA A 70 -9.21 -37.20 -7.67
N GLN A 71 -8.50 -36.12 -7.32
CA GLN A 71 -7.04 -36.10 -7.24
C GLN A 71 -6.50 -37.09 -6.21
N GLU A 72 -7.13 -37.17 -5.03
CA GLU A 72 -6.77 -38.15 -4.00
C GLU A 72 -7.00 -39.59 -4.49
N GLN A 73 -8.13 -39.88 -5.13
CA GLN A 73 -8.42 -41.21 -5.69
C GLN A 73 -7.46 -41.60 -6.82
N LEU A 74 -7.09 -40.65 -7.69
CA LEU A 74 -6.08 -40.87 -8.73
C LEU A 74 -4.70 -41.14 -8.11
N SER A 75 -4.32 -40.40 -7.07
CA SER A 75 -3.07 -40.64 -6.34
C SER A 75 -3.05 -42.00 -5.63
N ALA A 76 -4.17 -42.40 -5.01
CA ALA A 76 -4.32 -43.71 -4.38
C ALA A 76 -4.28 -44.85 -5.40
N TYR A 77 -4.89 -44.66 -6.57
CA TYR A 77 -4.82 -45.61 -7.68
C TYR A 77 -3.39 -45.78 -8.20
N LEU A 78 -2.65 -44.68 -8.40
CA LEU A 78 -1.24 -44.71 -8.80
C LEU A 78 -0.34 -45.42 -7.77
N VAL A 79 -0.61 -45.23 -6.48
CA VAL A 79 0.07 -45.97 -5.39
C VAL A 79 -0.28 -47.46 -5.43
N ALA A 80 -1.54 -47.82 -5.63
CA ALA A 80 -2.00 -49.21 -5.67
C ALA A 80 -1.41 -50.02 -6.85
N ILE A 81 -1.13 -49.36 -7.99
CA ILE A 81 -0.47 -49.98 -9.15
C ILE A 81 1.07 -49.90 -9.10
N GLY A 82 1.65 -49.41 -8.00
CA GLY A 82 3.10 -49.37 -7.79
C GLY A 82 3.84 -48.29 -8.57
N LEU A 83 3.14 -47.25 -9.06
CA LEU A 83 3.70 -46.15 -9.87
C LEU A 83 3.80 -44.83 -9.09
N ALA A 84 3.86 -44.89 -7.76
CA ALA A 84 4.03 -43.71 -6.91
C ALA A 84 5.36 -43.01 -7.24
N ALA A 85 5.34 -41.69 -7.38
CA ALA A 85 6.56 -40.92 -7.54
C ALA A 85 7.44 -41.05 -6.29
N ASP A 86 8.70 -41.47 -6.47
CA ASP A 86 9.72 -41.47 -5.43
C ASP A 86 9.92 -40.03 -4.92
N GLY A 87 9.26 -39.70 -3.80
CA GLY A 87 9.45 -38.41 -3.12
C GLY A 87 8.23 -37.76 -2.47
N SER A 88 7.01 -38.29 -2.61
CA SER A 88 5.84 -37.70 -1.92
C SER A 88 5.70 -38.25 -0.49
N PRO A 89 5.67 -37.40 0.56
CA PRO A 89 5.54 -37.88 1.94
C PRO A 89 4.19 -38.57 2.14
N ALA A 90 4.23 -39.78 2.73
CA ALA A 90 3.04 -40.56 3.04
C ALA A 90 2.05 -39.76 3.91
N PRO A 91 0.74 -39.76 3.57
CA PRO A 91 -0.26 -39.11 4.40
C PRO A 91 -0.38 -39.85 5.74
N ARG A 92 -0.18 -39.12 6.85
CA ARG A 92 -0.37 -39.64 8.20
C ARG A 92 -1.85 -39.96 8.42
N PRO A 93 -2.22 -41.17 8.86
CA PRO A 93 -3.58 -41.45 9.29
C PRO A 93 -3.74 -40.92 10.72
N GLY A 94 -4.50 -39.84 10.89
CA GLY A 94 -4.99 -39.42 12.19
C GLY A 94 -4.81 -37.93 12.47
N GLU A 95 -5.75 -37.11 12.00
CA GLU A 95 -6.36 -36.08 12.83
C GLU A 95 -7.69 -35.64 12.21
N GLN A 96 -8.74 -36.26 12.72
CA GLN A 96 -10.13 -35.91 12.52
C GLN A 96 -10.37 -34.52 13.08
N GLN A 97 -10.52 -33.51 12.21
CA GLN A 97 -10.96 -32.17 12.62
C GLN A 97 -12.31 -31.84 11.99
N ARG A 98 -13.34 -32.11 12.80
CA ARG A 98 -14.74 -31.62 12.80
C ARG A 98 -15.51 -31.71 11.49
N ARG A 99 -16.28 -32.79 11.39
CA ARG A 99 -17.55 -32.83 10.65
C ARG A 99 -18.58 -31.90 11.33
N PRO A 100 -19.14 -30.88 10.67
CA PRO A 100 -20.50 -30.46 10.93
C PRO A 100 -21.42 -31.48 10.26
N ALA A 101 -22.28 -32.14 11.04
CA ALA A 101 -23.34 -32.96 10.51
C ALA A 101 -24.38 -32.04 9.85
N HIS A 102 -24.58 -32.19 8.54
CA HIS A 102 -25.74 -31.63 7.84
C HIS A 102 -26.38 -32.71 6.96
N ASP A 103 -27.70 -32.61 6.92
CA ASP A 103 -28.65 -33.68 6.68
C ASP A 103 -28.61 -34.27 5.26
N THR A 104 -29.08 -35.51 5.20
CA THR A 104 -29.40 -36.25 3.98
C THR A 104 -30.19 -35.41 2.97
N PRO A 105 -29.88 -35.50 1.65
CA PRO A 105 -30.64 -34.82 0.62
C PRO A 105 -32.10 -35.30 0.64
N ARG A 106 -33.04 -34.37 0.82
CA ARG A 106 -34.44 -34.67 0.55
C ARG A 106 -34.62 -34.80 -0.95
N GLU A 107 -34.94 -36.01 -1.37
CA GLU A 107 -35.34 -36.39 -2.72
C GLU A 107 -36.48 -35.47 -3.18
N ALA A 108 -36.15 -34.54 -4.07
CA ALA A 108 -37.11 -33.68 -4.74
C ALA A 108 -37.67 -34.43 -5.95
N ALA A 109 -38.99 -34.59 -5.98
CA ALA A 109 -39.72 -35.24 -7.05
C ALA A 109 -39.47 -34.57 -8.43
N PRO A 110 -39.50 -35.34 -9.53
CA PRO A 110 -39.29 -34.80 -10.86
C PRO A 110 -40.55 -34.07 -11.35
N GLY A 111 -40.42 -32.80 -11.75
CA GLY A 111 -41.47 -32.13 -12.52
C GLY A 111 -41.65 -30.63 -12.26
N ALA A 112 -40.82 -29.81 -12.90
CA ALA A 112 -41.23 -28.52 -13.45
C ALA A 112 -40.26 -28.18 -14.60
N PRO A 113 -40.74 -27.76 -15.79
CA PRO A 113 -39.85 -27.35 -16.87
C PRO A 113 -39.01 -26.15 -16.41
N ALA A 114 -37.72 -26.20 -16.72
CA ALA A 114 -36.78 -25.13 -16.44
C ALA A 114 -37.35 -23.79 -16.95
N PRO A 115 -37.31 -22.70 -16.16
CA PRO A 115 -37.55 -21.39 -16.73
C PRO A 115 -36.48 -21.14 -17.79
N GLU A 116 -36.92 -20.77 -19.00
CA GLU A 116 -36.05 -20.27 -20.06
C GLU A 116 -35.09 -19.21 -19.49
N PRO A 117 -33.82 -19.18 -19.91
CA PRO A 117 -32.86 -18.23 -19.39
C PRO A 117 -33.39 -16.81 -19.65
N ALA A 118 -33.71 -16.10 -18.57
CA ALA A 118 -34.05 -14.69 -18.63
C ALA A 118 -32.91 -13.98 -19.38
N ALA A 119 -33.26 -13.41 -20.53
CA ALA A 119 -32.35 -12.72 -21.42
C ALA A 119 -31.48 -11.69 -20.68
N GLU A 120 -30.30 -11.39 -21.23
CA GLU A 120 -29.24 -10.44 -20.82
C GLU A 120 -29.70 -8.96 -20.64
N VAL A 121 -30.87 -8.71 -20.05
CA VAL A 121 -31.67 -7.48 -20.14
C VAL A 121 -31.37 -6.49 -19.00
N THR A 122 -30.68 -6.87 -17.94
CA THR A 122 -30.66 -6.06 -16.71
C THR A 122 -29.60 -4.95 -16.65
N PRO A 123 -28.33 -5.11 -17.09
CA PRO A 123 -27.31 -4.09 -16.89
C PRO A 123 -27.37 -2.92 -17.90
N ARG A 124 -27.82 -3.20 -19.13
CA ARG A 124 -27.84 -2.21 -20.22
C ARG A 124 -28.92 -1.14 -20.03
N ARG A 125 -30.08 -1.56 -19.52
CA ARG A 125 -31.24 -0.68 -19.37
C ARG A 125 -30.99 0.41 -18.32
N TRP A 126 -30.42 0.07 -17.17
CA TRP A 126 -30.20 1.05 -16.10
C TRP A 126 -29.17 2.13 -16.49
N TRP A 127 -28.09 1.77 -17.19
CA TRP A 127 -27.08 2.74 -17.61
C TRP A 127 -27.68 3.78 -18.55
N SER A 128 -28.37 3.31 -19.59
CA SER A 128 -29.01 4.18 -20.58
C SER A 128 -30.05 5.12 -19.96
N VAL A 129 -30.84 4.61 -19.00
CA VAL A 129 -31.83 5.40 -18.24
C VAL A 129 -31.13 6.46 -17.40
N ARG A 130 -30.11 6.07 -16.62
CA ARG A 130 -29.41 7.03 -15.75
C ARG A 130 -28.65 8.10 -16.55
N VAL A 131 -28.06 7.73 -17.69
CA VAL A 131 -27.44 8.71 -18.60
C VAL A 131 -28.47 9.70 -19.12
N ALA A 132 -29.68 9.26 -19.48
CA ALA A 132 -30.77 10.15 -19.90
C ALA A 132 -31.17 11.14 -18.82
N GLU A 133 -31.30 10.67 -17.57
CA GLU A 133 -31.57 11.52 -16.40
C GLU A 133 -30.45 12.56 -16.19
N LEU A 134 -29.19 12.14 -16.24
CA LEU A 134 -28.04 13.03 -16.01
C LEU A 134 -27.90 14.11 -17.08
N THR A 135 -28.07 13.78 -18.36
CA THR A 135 -27.94 14.73 -19.47
C THR A 135 -29.23 15.50 -19.77
N GLY A 136 -30.35 15.15 -19.13
CA GLY A 136 -31.68 15.69 -19.47
C GLY A 136 -32.16 15.29 -20.88
N GLY A 137 -31.64 14.18 -21.42
CA GLY A 137 -32.03 13.65 -22.73
C GLY A 137 -33.36 12.90 -22.65
N ARG A 138 -34.11 12.81 -23.75
CA ARG A 138 -35.34 11.99 -23.77
C ARG A 138 -34.99 10.50 -23.75
N GLU A 139 -35.71 9.75 -22.94
CA GLU A 139 -35.71 8.29 -22.98
C GLU A 139 -36.34 7.85 -24.33
N GLY A 140 -35.48 7.49 -25.30
CA GLY A 140 -35.92 6.91 -26.58
C GLY A 140 -35.95 5.37 -26.52
N PRO A 141 -36.38 4.67 -27.57
CA PRO A 141 -36.15 3.22 -27.68
C PRO A 141 -34.64 2.92 -27.53
N PRO A 142 -34.25 1.79 -26.91
CA PRO A 142 -32.84 1.45 -26.73
C PRO A 142 -32.15 1.42 -28.10
N GLU A 143 -31.31 2.41 -28.38
CA GLU A 143 -30.44 2.34 -29.55
C GLU A 143 -29.50 1.15 -29.35
N ALA A 144 -29.29 0.36 -30.41
CA ALA A 144 -28.35 -0.74 -30.37
C ALA A 144 -26.97 -0.20 -29.93
N PRO A 145 -26.27 -0.90 -29.02
CA PRO A 145 -24.95 -0.48 -28.59
C PRO A 145 -24.04 -0.39 -29.81
N ASP A 146 -23.21 0.65 -29.84
CA ASP A 146 -22.18 0.74 -30.88
C ASP A 146 -21.10 -0.29 -30.53
N GLU A 147 -21.00 -1.36 -31.32
CA GLU A 147 -19.95 -2.39 -31.18
C GLU A 147 -18.54 -1.79 -31.25
N LYS A 148 -18.39 -0.57 -31.77
CA LYS A 148 -17.12 0.17 -31.80
C LYS A 148 -16.76 0.86 -30.49
N VAL A 149 -17.62 0.80 -29.47
CA VAL A 149 -17.36 1.32 -28.11
C VAL A 149 -17.17 0.15 -27.16
N ASP A 150 -16.08 -0.60 -27.39
CA ASP A 150 -15.65 -1.74 -26.59
C ASP A 150 -14.69 -1.34 -25.44
N ASP A 151 -14.10 -0.14 -25.51
CA ASP A 151 -13.17 0.40 -24.51
C ASP A 151 -13.64 1.74 -23.92
N ALA A 152 -13.48 1.87 -22.59
CA ALA A 152 -13.78 3.09 -21.84
C ALA A 152 -12.93 4.28 -22.31
N ARG A 153 -11.74 4.03 -22.87
CA ARG A 153 -10.89 5.07 -23.45
C ARG A 153 -11.44 5.63 -24.74
N GLU A 154 -12.00 4.77 -25.59
CA GLU A 154 -12.67 5.21 -26.81
C GLU A 154 -13.92 6.02 -26.46
N LEU A 155 -14.71 5.54 -25.49
CA LEU A 155 -15.82 6.32 -24.95
C LEU A 155 -15.36 7.69 -24.44
N LEU A 156 -14.26 7.75 -23.68
CA LEU A 156 -13.71 9.02 -23.21
C LEU A 156 -13.32 9.96 -24.37
N ARG A 157 -12.70 9.45 -25.45
CA ARG A 157 -12.38 10.26 -26.65
C ARG A 157 -13.63 10.89 -27.26
N ARG A 158 -14.70 10.12 -27.40
CA ARG A 158 -15.97 10.60 -27.96
C ARG A 158 -16.68 11.60 -27.05
N VAL A 159 -16.70 11.33 -25.74
CA VAL A 159 -17.20 12.26 -24.71
C VAL A 159 -16.45 13.59 -24.78
N VAL A 160 -15.11 13.57 -24.84
CA VAL A 160 -14.29 14.79 -24.98
C VAL A 160 -14.65 15.56 -26.26
N GLY A 161 -14.86 14.85 -27.37
CA GLY A 161 -15.32 15.45 -28.63
C GLY A 161 -16.69 16.14 -28.50
N GLY A 162 -17.66 15.50 -27.84
CA GLY A 162 -18.99 16.07 -27.56
C GLY A 162 -18.93 17.30 -26.65
N VAL A 163 -18.14 17.22 -25.57
CA VAL A 163 -17.94 18.33 -24.62
C VAL A 163 -17.33 19.56 -25.29
N ARG A 164 -16.33 19.35 -26.16
CA ARG A 164 -15.65 20.43 -26.90
C ARG A 164 -16.58 21.08 -27.93
N ALA A 165 -17.42 20.29 -28.60
CA ALA A 165 -18.45 20.82 -29.48
C ALA A 165 -19.55 21.59 -28.72
N GLY A 166 -19.68 21.36 -27.40
CA GLY A 166 -20.79 21.89 -26.61
C GLY A 166 -22.13 21.27 -26.97
N ASP A 167 -22.10 20.11 -27.62
CA ASP A 167 -23.28 19.40 -28.10
C ASP A 167 -23.68 18.36 -27.05
N ARG A 168 -24.68 18.74 -26.24
CA ARG A 168 -25.22 17.89 -25.20
C ARG A 168 -25.96 16.68 -25.76
N ASP A 169 -26.61 16.81 -26.90
CA ASP A 169 -27.34 15.71 -27.53
C ASP A 169 -26.36 14.66 -28.05
N ARG A 170 -25.27 15.10 -28.68
CA ARG A 170 -24.16 14.21 -29.05
C ARG A 170 -23.55 13.53 -27.83
N LEU A 171 -23.28 14.27 -26.75
CA LEU A 171 -22.78 13.69 -25.49
C LEU A 171 -23.73 12.61 -24.96
N HIS A 172 -25.03 12.90 -24.92
CA HIS A 172 -26.06 11.96 -24.50
C HIS A 172 -26.05 10.69 -25.36
N THR A 173 -26.03 10.83 -26.68
CA THR A 173 -26.01 9.71 -27.63
C THR A 173 -24.77 8.82 -27.44
N GLU A 174 -23.57 9.40 -27.35
CA GLU A 174 -22.33 8.61 -27.19
C GLU A 174 -22.30 7.86 -25.84
N LEU A 175 -22.71 8.50 -24.75
CA LEU A 175 -22.78 7.86 -23.43
C LEU A 175 -23.83 6.75 -23.40
N ARG A 176 -24.98 6.95 -24.05
CA ARG A 176 -26.09 6.01 -24.04
C ARG A 176 -25.83 4.75 -24.88
N ARG A 177 -25.05 4.87 -25.97
CA ARG A 177 -24.64 3.75 -26.83
C ARG A 177 -23.56 2.88 -26.20
N ALA A 178 -22.86 3.37 -25.18
CA ALA A 178 -21.89 2.58 -24.45
C ALA A 178 -22.57 1.51 -23.59
N HIS A 179 -21.92 0.36 -23.48
CA HIS A 179 -22.33 -0.66 -22.53
C HIS A 179 -21.99 -0.21 -21.10
N ALA A 180 -22.73 -0.71 -20.11
CA ALA A 180 -22.68 -0.22 -18.74
C ALA A 180 -21.31 -0.43 -18.10
N ASP A 181 -20.63 -1.54 -18.40
CA ASP A 181 -19.27 -1.85 -17.97
C ASP A 181 -18.24 -0.87 -18.57
N VAL A 182 -18.37 -0.54 -19.85
CA VAL A 182 -17.52 0.44 -20.55
C VAL A 182 -17.74 1.84 -19.97
N GLY A 183 -19.01 2.22 -19.78
CA GLY A 183 -19.42 3.47 -19.16
C GLY A 183 -18.90 3.64 -17.73
N LEU A 184 -19.01 2.60 -16.90
CA LEU A 184 -18.43 2.57 -15.56
C LEU A 184 -16.89 2.61 -15.59
N GLY A 185 -16.27 2.08 -16.65
CA GLY A 185 -14.83 2.17 -16.88
C GLY A 185 -14.29 3.61 -16.92
N LEU A 186 -15.14 4.61 -17.24
CA LEU A 186 -14.75 6.03 -17.14
C LEU A 186 -14.31 6.40 -15.71
N ALA A 187 -14.91 5.82 -14.67
CA ALA A 187 -14.50 6.07 -13.29
C ALA A 187 -13.11 5.53 -12.96
N ALA A 188 -12.57 4.60 -13.75
CA ALA A 188 -11.20 4.10 -13.60
C ALA A 188 -10.18 4.94 -14.39
N VAL A 189 -10.56 5.39 -15.59
CA VAL A 189 -9.63 6.06 -16.53
C VAL A 189 -9.54 7.56 -16.29
N ALA A 190 -10.63 8.24 -15.95
CA ALA A 190 -10.67 9.69 -15.84
C ALA A 190 -9.96 10.28 -14.61
N PRO A 191 -10.06 9.72 -13.38
CA PRO A 191 -9.51 10.38 -12.18
C PRO A 191 -8.01 10.69 -12.21
N PRO A 192 -7.12 9.82 -12.73
CA PRO A 192 -5.71 10.16 -12.89
C PRO A 192 -5.50 11.38 -13.80
N LEU A 193 -6.22 11.45 -14.93
CA LEU A 193 -6.13 12.56 -15.88
C LEU A 193 -6.65 13.87 -15.28
N LEU A 194 -7.75 13.80 -14.53
CA LEU A 194 -8.33 14.97 -13.87
C LEU A 194 -7.35 15.67 -12.93
N ARG A 195 -6.51 14.91 -12.22
CA ARG A 195 -5.51 15.50 -11.32
C ARG A 195 -4.43 16.26 -12.07
N ASP A 196 -3.92 15.67 -13.14
CA ASP A 196 -2.85 16.25 -13.93
C ASP A 196 -3.36 17.51 -14.65
N LEU A 197 -4.55 17.43 -15.27
CA LEU A 197 -5.20 18.56 -15.94
C LEU A 197 -5.57 19.69 -14.97
N ALA A 198 -6.06 19.36 -13.77
CA ALA A 198 -6.31 20.38 -12.74
C ALA A 198 -5.02 21.06 -12.29
N GLY A 199 -3.92 20.30 -12.18
CA GLY A 199 -2.61 20.86 -11.86
C GLY A 199 -2.08 21.80 -12.95
N GLU A 200 -2.31 21.47 -14.23
CA GLU A 200 -1.98 22.32 -15.36
C GLU A 200 -2.81 23.63 -15.37
N LEU A 201 -4.12 23.53 -15.12
CA LEU A 201 -5.00 24.70 -15.04
C LEU A 201 -4.62 25.66 -13.90
N LEU A 202 -4.19 25.11 -12.77
CA LEU A 202 -3.79 25.87 -11.59
C LEU A 202 -2.33 26.36 -11.66
N GLY A 203 -1.48 25.71 -12.46
CA GLY A 203 -0.03 25.96 -12.52
C GLY A 203 0.75 25.32 -11.35
N HIS A 204 0.08 24.57 -10.47
CA HIS A 204 0.67 23.86 -9.35
C HIS A 204 -0.19 22.64 -8.98
N PRO A 205 0.34 21.65 -8.23
CA PRO A 205 -0.47 20.52 -7.79
C PRO A 205 -1.73 20.99 -7.03
N PRO A 206 -2.91 20.39 -7.28
CA PRO A 206 -4.16 20.83 -6.66
C PRO A 206 -4.14 20.60 -5.14
N ARG A 207 -4.54 21.63 -4.40
CA ARG A 207 -4.61 21.69 -2.92
C ARG A 207 -6.03 21.98 -2.45
N ALA A 208 -6.24 21.94 -1.14
CA ALA A 208 -7.52 22.26 -0.50
C ALA A 208 -8.05 23.65 -0.86
N ASP A 209 -7.18 24.66 -0.84
CA ASP A 209 -7.53 26.07 -1.10
C ASP A 209 -8.03 26.30 -2.53
N ASP A 210 -7.66 25.41 -3.46
CA ASP A 210 -8.05 25.50 -4.88
C ASP A 210 -9.48 25.03 -5.14
N LEU A 211 -10.13 24.36 -4.18
CA LEU A 211 -11.46 23.78 -4.38
C LEU A 211 -12.47 24.83 -4.86
N GLY A 212 -12.52 25.99 -4.19
CA GLY A 212 -13.45 27.06 -4.56
C GLY A 212 -13.15 27.70 -5.91
N ARG A 213 -11.89 27.67 -6.36
CA ARG A 213 -11.51 28.13 -7.71
C ARG A 213 -11.94 27.11 -8.77
N LEU A 214 -11.60 25.83 -8.59
CA LEU A 214 -11.99 24.76 -9.49
C LEU A 214 -13.51 24.66 -9.62
N HIS A 215 -14.25 24.78 -8.52
CA HIS A 215 -15.71 24.79 -8.54
C HIS A 215 -16.24 25.93 -9.40
N ARG A 216 -15.78 27.18 -9.19
CA ARG A 216 -16.23 28.34 -9.99
C ARG A 216 -15.92 28.22 -11.48
N GLU A 217 -14.77 27.64 -11.84
CA GLU A 217 -14.35 27.53 -13.24
C GLU A 217 -15.02 26.38 -14.01
N LEU A 218 -15.47 25.34 -13.31
CA LEU A 218 -15.93 24.08 -13.92
C LEU A 218 -17.45 23.85 -13.74
N ASP A 219 -18.05 24.28 -12.63
CA ASP A 219 -19.44 23.95 -12.29
C ASP A 219 -20.42 24.39 -13.37
N GLY A 220 -20.36 25.66 -13.81
CA GLY A 220 -21.30 26.17 -14.84
C GLY A 220 -21.32 25.30 -16.11
N ARG A 221 -20.15 24.97 -16.66
CA ARG A 221 -20.06 24.14 -17.87
C ARG A 221 -20.47 22.69 -17.63
N VAL A 222 -20.17 22.14 -16.45
CA VAL A 222 -20.59 20.77 -16.08
C VAL A 222 -22.11 20.72 -15.92
N ARG A 223 -22.74 21.73 -15.33
CA ARG A 223 -24.19 21.85 -15.18
C ARG A 223 -24.92 22.03 -16.50
N ASP A 224 -24.35 22.78 -17.44
CA ASP A 224 -24.91 22.94 -18.77
C ASP A 224 -25.00 21.58 -19.50
N LEU A 225 -23.97 20.74 -19.36
CA LEU A 225 -23.86 19.44 -20.02
C LEU A 225 -24.59 18.31 -19.26
N LEU A 226 -24.62 18.40 -17.92
CA LEU A 226 -25.24 17.43 -17.02
C LEU A 226 -26.26 18.12 -16.09
N PRO A 227 -27.40 18.60 -16.62
CA PRO A 227 -28.39 19.32 -15.83
C PRO A 227 -29.02 18.46 -14.71
N GLY A 228 -29.06 17.13 -14.88
CA GLY A 228 -29.58 16.19 -13.87
C GLY A 228 -28.56 15.75 -12.82
N LEU A 229 -27.35 16.32 -12.82
CA LEU A 229 -26.28 15.90 -11.91
C LEU A 229 -26.61 16.23 -10.45
N PRO A 230 -26.58 15.25 -9.52
CA PRO A 230 -26.70 15.56 -8.10
C PRO A 230 -25.52 16.43 -7.63
N PRO A 231 -25.76 17.54 -6.89
CA PRO A 231 -24.72 18.51 -6.55
C PRO A 231 -23.52 17.92 -5.82
N ALA A 232 -23.75 16.96 -4.92
CA ALA A 232 -22.71 16.34 -4.13
C ALA A 232 -21.66 15.55 -4.95
N VAL A 233 -21.99 15.15 -6.19
CA VAL A 233 -21.11 14.30 -7.02
C VAL A 233 -19.90 15.09 -7.51
N LEU A 234 -20.12 16.29 -8.05
CA LEU A 234 -19.05 17.16 -8.52
C LEU A 234 -18.13 17.55 -7.34
N ASP A 235 -18.72 17.97 -6.23
CA ASP A 235 -17.98 18.33 -5.01
C ASP A 235 -17.10 17.20 -4.52
N THR A 236 -17.61 15.96 -4.51
CA THR A 236 -16.83 14.80 -4.08
C THR A 236 -15.64 14.55 -5.01
N LEU A 237 -15.85 14.65 -6.32
CA LEU A 237 -14.77 14.46 -7.31
C LEU A 237 -13.70 15.54 -7.17
N LEU A 238 -14.09 16.81 -7.05
CA LEU A 238 -13.15 17.92 -6.84
C LEU A 238 -12.39 17.79 -5.52
N THR A 239 -13.07 17.43 -4.44
CA THR A 239 -12.45 17.16 -3.11
C THR A 239 -11.38 16.06 -3.23
N ARG A 240 -11.67 14.98 -3.97
CA ARG A 240 -10.72 13.88 -4.21
C ARG A 240 -9.52 14.35 -5.04
N ILE A 241 -9.74 15.17 -6.06
CA ILE A 241 -8.65 15.77 -6.87
C ILE A 241 -7.73 16.63 -5.97
N CYS A 242 -8.30 17.38 -5.03
CA CYS A 242 -7.56 18.19 -4.06
C CYS A 242 -6.92 17.40 -2.91
N ARG A 243 -7.02 16.06 -2.88
CA ARG A 243 -6.58 15.16 -1.78
C ARG A 243 -7.16 15.51 -0.41
N MET A 244 -8.34 16.11 -0.38
CA MET A 244 -9.05 16.32 0.87
C MET A 244 -9.79 15.03 1.27
N PRO A 245 -9.98 14.78 2.58
CA PRO A 245 -10.88 13.71 3.00
C PRO A 245 -12.26 13.95 2.38
N PRO A 246 -12.96 12.91 1.90
CA PRO A 246 -14.29 13.09 1.32
C PRO A 246 -15.20 13.75 2.37
N PRO A 247 -16.11 14.66 1.95
CA PRO A 247 -17.04 15.27 2.88
C PRO A 247 -17.83 14.15 3.57
N ARG A 248 -18.03 14.27 4.90
CA ARG A 248 -18.82 13.31 5.66
C ARG A 248 -20.25 13.36 5.13
N ARG A 249 -20.67 12.32 4.42
CA ARG A 249 -22.03 12.19 3.91
C ARG A 249 -22.92 11.65 5.03
N GLY A 250 -24.14 12.17 5.12
CA GLY A 250 -25.19 11.48 5.87
C GLY A 250 -25.55 10.17 5.16
N GLU A 251 -26.13 9.21 5.88
CA GLU A 251 -26.62 7.93 5.33
C GLU A 251 -27.69 8.08 4.25
N ALA A 252 -28.26 9.28 4.09
CA ALA A 252 -29.21 9.59 3.04
C ALA A 252 -28.50 9.92 1.72
N GLU A 253 -28.63 9.01 0.75
CA GLU A 253 -28.38 9.20 -0.68
C GLU A 253 -26.92 9.01 -1.15
N GLN A 254 -26.50 7.74 -1.24
CA GLN A 254 -25.33 7.39 -2.03
C GLN A 254 -25.63 7.66 -3.52
N PRO A 255 -24.78 8.42 -4.22
CA PRO A 255 -24.99 8.72 -5.63
C PRO A 255 -24.91 7.45 -6.47
N HIS A 256 -25.74 7.40 -7.51
CA HIS A 256 -25.79 6.27 -8.42
C HIS A 256 -24.42 6.06 -9.08
N ALA A 257 -24.00 4.81 -9.33
CA ALA A 257 -22.64 4.49 -9.80
C ALA A 257 -22.26 5.16 -11.15
N ALA A 258 -23.24 5.42 -12.00
CA ALA A 258 -23.07 6.18 -13.24
C ALA A 258 -22.65 7.64 -13.01
N ASP A 259 -23.12 8.27 -11.94
CA ASP A 259 -22.95 9.70 -11.70
C ASP A 259 -21.46 10.08 -11.60
N PRO A 260 -20.63 9.47 -10.73
CA PRO A 260 -19.21 9.79 -10.68
C PRO A 260 -18.46 9.38 -11.96
N ALA A 261 -18.90 8.33 -12.67
CA ALA A 261 -18.26 7.87 -13.90
C ALA A 261 -18.46 8.87 -15.05
N VAL A 262 -19.71 9.22 -15.32
CA VAL A 262 -20.10 10.21 -16.34
C VAL A 262 -19.53 11.58 -16.00
N THR A 263 -19.63 12.00 -14.74
CA THR A 263 -19.09 13.30 -14.30
C THR A 263 -17.58 13.36 -14.47
N ALA A 264 -16.84 12.29 -14.13
CA ALA A 264 -15.40 12.28 -14.32
C ALA A 264 -14.99 12.37 -15.80
N GLY A 265 -15.71 11.68 -16.69
CA GLY A 265 -15.50 11.77 -18.15
C GLY A 265 -15.78 13.18 -18.69
N VAL A 266 -16.93 13.76 -18.32
CA VAL A 266 -17.31 15.12 -18.75
C VAL A 266 -16.35 16.16 -18.19
N LEU A 267 -15.99 16.08 -16.91
CA LEU A 267 -15.04 16.99 -16.26
C LEU A 267 -13.66 16.95 -16.94
N THR A 268 -13.23 15.77 -17.40
CA THR A 268 -11.99 15.60 -18.17
C THR A 268 -12.09 16.35 -19.50
N GLY A 269 -13.19 16.19 -20.22
CA GLY A 269 -13.45 16.94 -21.45
C GLY A 269 -13.52 18.46 -21.24
N VAL A 270 -14.13 18.92 -20.15
CA VAL A 270 -14.22 20.35 -19.81
C VAL A 270 -12.82 20.91 -19.56
N LEU A 271 -12.01 20.24 -18.75
CA LEU A 271 -10.63 20.67 -18.46
C LEU A 271 -9.77 20.69 -19.73
N LEU A 272 -9.84 19.66 -20.58
CA LEU A 272 -9.13 19.63 -21.86
C LEU A 272 -9.55 20.77 -22.79
N ALA A 273 -10.86 21.02 -22.89
CA ALA A 273 -11.39 22.12 -23.70
C ALA A 273 -10.91 23.50 -23.18
N ARG A 274 -10.87 23.71 -21.85
CA ARG A 274 -10.35 24.96 -21.28
C ARG A 274 -8.84 25.13 -21.49
N LEU A 275 -8.09 24.05 -21.41
CA LEU A 275 -6.64 24.06 -21.64
C LEU A 275 -6.28 24.11 -23.14
N GLY A 276 -7.27 23.97 -24.04
CA GLY A 276 -7.03 23.91 -25.48
C GLY A 276 -6.25 22.66 -25.92
N ARG A 277 -6.33 21.58 -25.14
CA ARG A 277 -5.58 20.33 -25.38
C ARG A 277 -6.48 19.21 -25.88
N ASP A 278 -5.87 18.28 -26.59
CA ASP A 278 -6.49 17.02 -26.97
C ASP A 278 -6.18 15.93 -25.93
N LEU A 279 -7.03 14.89 -25.90
CA LEU A 279 -6.78 13.73 -25.05
C LEU A 279 -5.47 13.05 -25.53
N PRO A 280 -4.52 12.75 -24.63
CA PRO A 280 -3.26 12.13 -25.02
C PRO A 280 -3.51 10.76 -25.65
N THR A 281 -2.75 10.49 -26.72
CA THR A 281 -2.80 9.22 -27.44
C THR A 281 -2.32 8.06 -26.56
N ASP A 282 -2.66 6.83 -26.93
CA ASP A 282 -2.21 5.64 -26.20
C ASP A 282 -0.68 5.54 -26.14
N GLU A 283 0.02 5.94 -27.20
CA GLU A 283 1.48 5.98 -27.26
C GLU A 283 2.10 7.03 -26.34
N GLU A 284 1.54 8.25 -26.31
CA GLU A 284 1.98 9.29 -25.37
C GLU A 284 1.78 8.86 -23.93
N ARG A 285 0.64 8.23 -23.63
CA ARG A 285 0.36 7.68 -22.29
C ARG A 285 1.31 6.56 -21.92
N ALA A 286 1.59 5.64 -22.84
CA ALA A 286 2.56 4.57 -22.62
C ALA A 286 3.93 5.16 -22.26
N ARG A 287 4.40 6.16 -23.02
CA ARG A 287 5.64 6.90 -22.74
C ARG A 287 5.62 7.60 -21.38
N HIS A 288 4.52 8.27 -21.03
CA HIS A 288 4.37 8.93 -19.73
C HIS A 288 4.38 7.91 -18.56
N ALA A 289 3.72 6.76 -18.73
CA ALA A 289 3.68 5.71 -17.74
C ALA A 289 5.05 5.06 -17.56
N GLU A 290 5.79 4.83 -18.64
CA GLU A 290 7.17 4.34 -18.62
C GLU A 290 8.09 5.33 -17.91
N ALA A 291 8.07 6.60 -18.30
CA ALA A 291 8.86 7.64 -17.65
C ALA A 291 8.51 7.78 -16.14
N ALA A 292 7.25 7.58 -15.76
CA ALA A 292 6.84 7.57 -14.35
C ALA A 292 7.37 6.34 -13.59
N ARG A 293 7.41 5.16 -14.24
CA ARG A 293 8.02 3.94 -13.68
C ARG A 293 9.52 4.12 -13.49
N GLU A 294 10.21 4.69 -14.49
CA GLU A 294 11.64 5.00 -14.42
C GLU A 294 11.97 5.95 -13.27
N ARG A 295 11.20 7.04 -13.12
CA ARG A 295 11.36 7.97 -12.00
C ARG A 295 11.20 7.28 -10.64
N ARG A 296 10.16 6.44 -10.48
CA ARG A 296 9.96 5.67 -9.24
C ARG A 296 11.10 4.70 -8.98
N ALA A 297 11.57 4.00 -10.01
CA ALA A 297 12.71 3.09 -9.91
C ALA A 297 14.02 3.83 -9.57
N ALA A 298 14.19 5.07 -10.04
CA ALA A 298 15.31 5.92 -9.63
C ALA A 298 15.20 6.31 -8.14
N THR A 299 14.05 6.82 -7.70
CA THR A 299 13.84 7.18 -6.29
C THR A 299 14.01 5.99 -5.35
N GLU A 300 13.55 4.80 -5.73
CA GLU A 300 13.73 3.59 -4.95
C GLU A 300 15.20 3.16 -4.87
N ARG A 301 15.96 3.28 -5.97
CA ARG A 301 17.42 3.06 -5.96
C ARG A 301 18.14 4.05 -5.05
N ASP A 302 17.76 5.32 -5.08
CA ASP A 302 18.34 6.34 -4.19
C ASP A 302 18.06 6.02 -2.73
N ARG A 303 16.81 5.64 -2.40
CA ARG A 303 16.42 5.20 -1.06
C ARG A 303 17.20 3.96 -0.61
N GLN A 304 17.36 2.98 -1.50
CA GLN A 304 18.15 1.77 -1.20
C GLN A 304 19.62 2.10 -0.96
N ALA A 305 20.21 3.02 -1.75
CA ALA A 305 21.57 3.48 -1.55
C ALA A 305 21.75 4.23 -0.23
N GLU A 306 20.79 5.07 0.16
CA GLU A 306 20.76 5.75 1.47
C GLU A 306 20.75 4.74 2.62
N THR A 307 19.82 3.79 2.61
CA THR A 307 19.77 2.76 3.66
C THR A 307 21.04 1.88 3.72
N ALA A 308 21.74 1.70 2.60
CA ALA A 308 23.00 0.97 2.57
C ALA A 308 24.15 1.77 3.19
N ARG A 309 24.17 3.09 3.00
CA ARG A 309 25.12 4.00 3.66
C ARG A 309 24.88 4.02 5.17
N ASP A 310 23.64 4.16 5.60
CA ASP A 310 23.28 4.14 7.04
C ASP A 310 23.76 2.85 7.72
N ARG A 311 23.52 1.70 7.07
CA ARG A 311 24.01 0.40 7.56
C ARG A 311 25.53 0.32 7.62
N ALA A 312 26.24 0.90 6.66
CA ALA A 312 27.70 0.92 6.65
C ALA A 312 28.27 1.80 7.77
N ASP A 313 27.64 2.95 8.03
CA ASP A 313 28.00 3.88 9.09
C ASP A 313 27.74 3.27 10.47
N ASP A 314 26.58 2.62 10.66
CA ASP A 314 26.28 1.85 11.88
C ASP A 314 27.33 0.76 12.14
N ALA A 315 27.69 0.00 11.11
CA ALA A 315 28.73 -1.01 11.21
C ALA A 315 30.10 -0.39 11.56
N GLN A 316 30.44 0.79 11.02
CA GLN A 316 31.67 1.50 11.35
C GLN A 316 31.65 1.98 12.81
N TRP A 317 30.53 2.51 13.28
CA TRP A 317 30.34 2.93 14.66
C TRP A 317 30.51 1.74 15.63
N GLN A 318 29.89 0.60 15.32
CA GLN A 318 30.03 -0.62 16.11
C GLN A 318 31.49 -1.09 16.19
N ARG A 319 32.23 -1.07 15.08
CA ARG A 319 33.67 -1.40 15.07
C ARG A 319 34.47 -0.46 15.96
N ARG A 320 34.22 0.85 15.89
CA ARG A 320 34.89 1.85 16.74
C ARG A 320 34.55 1.65 18.23
N ALA A 321 33.29 1.36 18.54
CA ALA A 321 32.84 1.07 19.89
C ALA A 321 33.50 -0.20 20.45
N ALA A 322 33.58 -1.27 19.66
CA ALA A 322 34.27 -2.51 20.03
C ALA A 322 35.77 -2.26 20.28
N ALA A 323 36.44 -1.54 19.38
CA ALA A 323 37.85 -1.18 19.56
C ALA A 323 38.08 -0.31 20.81
N ALA A 324 37.16 0.61 21.12
CA ALA A 324 37.22 1.41 22.34
C ALA A 324 37.06 0.56 23.60
N LYS A 325 36.12 -0.40 23.60
CA LYS A 325 35.96 -1.36 24.70
C LYS A 325 37.22 -2.21 24.89
N GLY A 326 37.83 -2.68 23.80
CA GLY A 326 39.12 -3.40 23.85
C GLY A 326 40.22 -2.59 24.52
N ARG A 327 40.42 -1.32 24.11
CA ARG A 327 41.43 -0.43 24.75
C ARG A 327 41.18 -0.21 26.24
N VAL A 328 39.93 -0.14 26.67
CA VAL A 328 39.57 0.00 28.09
C VAL A 328 39.90 -1.28 28.86
N ALA A 329 39.67 -2.46 28.28
CA ALA A 329 40.06 -3.74 28.88
C ALA A 329 41.59 -3.83 29.03
N ASP A 330 42.34 -3.57 27.96
CA ASP A 330 43.82 -3.58 27.99
C ASP A 330 44.37 -2.60 29.04
N ALA A 331 43.75 -1.43 29.18
CA ALA A 331 44.14 -0.45 30.20
C ALA A 331 43.89 -0.97 31.62
N ARG A 332 42.77 -1.66 31.87
CA ARG A 332 42.48 -2.28 33.16
C ARG A 332 43.48 -3.38 33.50
N ASP A 333 43.84 -4.22 32.53
CA ASP A 333 44.82 -5.29 32.73
C ASP A 333 46.20 -4.72 33.05
N ARG A 334 46.61 -3.64 32.37
CA ARG A 334 47.87 -2.94 32.70
C ARG A 334 47.86 -2.34 34.11
N VAL A 335 46.74 -1.77 34.55
CA VAL A 335 46.60 -1.23 35.91
C VAL A 335 46.65 -2.34 36.95
N ALA A 336 45.99 -3.48 36.70
CA ALA A 336 46.07 -4.66 37.56
C ALA A 336 47.52 -5.17 37.68
N ALA A 337 48.20 -5.38 36.56
CA ALA A 337 49.59 -5.82 36.56
C ALA A 337 50.56 -4.81 37.20
N ALA A 338 50.27 -3.51 37.13
CA ALA A 338 51.04 -2.49 37.84
C ALA A 338 50.82 -2.56 39.36
N ARG A 339 49.59 -2.83 39.80
CA ARG A 339 49.25 -3.03 41.21
C ARG A 339 49.95 -4.25 41.79
N ASP A 340 49.90 -5.39 41.10
CA ASP A 340 50.55 -6.63 41.54
C ASP A 340 52.07 -6.45 41.69
N ARG A 341 52.70 -5.74 40.74
CA ARG A 341 54.13 -5.40 40.83
C ARG A 341 54.44 -4.48 42.01
N ALA A 342 53.58 -3.50 42.30
CA ALA A 342 53.76 -2.61 43.43
C ALA A 342 53.61 -3.35 44.77
N GLU A 343 52.69 -4.31 44.85
CA GLU A 343 52.50 -5.18 46.01
C GLU A 343 53.72 -6.09 46.23
N ALA A 344 54.18 -6.79 45.20
CA ALA A 344 55.40 -7.60 45.25
C ALA A 344 56.64 -6.78 45.67
N ALA A 345 56.77 -5.54 45.19
CA ALA A 345 57.86 -4.65 45.60
C ALA A 345 57.77 -4.25 47.08
N ARG A 346 56.55 -4.03 47.61
CA ARG A 346 56.34 -3.76 49.05
C ARG A 346 56.69 -4.96 49.91
N ASP A 347 56.33 -6.16 49.49
CA ASP A 347 56.66 -7.40 50.21
C ASP A 347 58.17 -7.62 50.25
N GLN A 348 58.85 -7.42 49.11
CA GLN A 348 60.33 -7.48 49.04
C GLN A 348 60.99 -6.44 49.94
N ALA A 349 60.49 -5.20 49.97
CA ALA A 349 61.01 -4.15 50.84
C ALA A 349 60.81 -4.48 52.32
N THR A 350 59.66 -5.07 52.68
CA THR A 350 59.36 -5.51 54.05
C THR A 350 60.30 -6.64 54.47
N ALA A 351 60.47 -7.66 53.63
CA ALA A 351 61.42 -8.76 53.87
C ALA A 351 62.88 -8.28 53.93
N ALA A 352 63.26 -7.25 53.15
CA ALA A 352 64.58 -6.62 53.25
C ALA A 352 64.77 -5.89 54.59
N ARG A 353 63.76 -5.15 55.07
CA ARG A 353 63.78 -4.50 56.38
C ARG A 353 63.92 -5.50 57.52
N GLU A 354 63.17 -6.61 57.48
CA GLU A 354 63.27 -7.68 58.49
C GLU A 354 64.65 -8.36 58.51
N ARG A 355 65.27 -8.53 57.34
CA ARG A 355 66.66 -9.03 57.27
C ARG A 355 67.65 -8.04 57.87
N ALA A 356 67.48 -6.75 57.60
CA ALA A 356 68.34 -5.70 58.14
C ALA A 356 68.22 -5.56 59.66
N THR A 357 67.02 -5.72 60.24
CA THR A 357 66.82 -5.70 61.70
C THR A 357 67.44 -6.92 62.38
N ARG A 358 67.39 -8.11 61.77
CA ARG A 358 68.06 -9.32 62.29
C ARG A 358 69.59 -9.27 62.20
N ALA A 359 70.14 -8.53 61.24
CA ALA A 359 71.59 -8.42 61.03
C ALA A 359 72.27 -7.37 61.93
N ARG A 360 71.53 -6.67 62.79
CA ARG A 360 72.08 -5.65 63.70
C ARG A 360 72.57 -6.34 64.99
N PRO A 361 73.88 -6.45 65.25
CA PRO A 361 74.40 -6.99 66.49
C PRO A 361 74.20 -5.98 67.62
N ASP A 362 73.87 -6.48 68.81
CA ASP A 362 73.78 -5.70 70.04
C ASP A 362 75.10 -5.00 70.35
N GLY A 363 75.05 -3.66 70.51
CA GLY A 363 76.10 -2.91 71.21
C GLY A 363 76.49 -1.57 70.60
N SER A 364 75.78 -0.49 70.93
CA SER A 364 76.35 0.78 71.42
C SER A 364 75.31 1.91 71.49
N PRO A 365 75.25 2.69 72.59
CA PRO A 365 74.47 3.91 72.68
C PRO A 365 75.32 5.13 72.32
N ALA A 366 74.81 6.02 71.48
CA ALA A 366 75.32 7.40 71.31
C ALA A 366 74.27 8.15 70.47
N THR A 367 73.55 9.18 70.92
CA THR A 367 73.89 10.53 71.42
C THR A 367 73.05 11.49 70.58
N ASP A 368 72.35 12.39 71.26
CA ASP A 368 71.66 13.55 70.72
C ASP A 368 72.53 14.36 69.74
N GLY A 369 71.89 14.88 68.69
CA GLY A 369 72.52 15.78 67.74
C GLY A 369 71.55 16.23 66.67
N ALA A 370 70.74 17.25 66.99
CA ALA A 370 70.08 18.09 65.98
C ALA A 370 71.12 18.63 64.98
N PRO A 371 70.70 18.94 63.73
CA PRO A 371 70.58 20.37 63.47
C PRO A 371 69.38 20.77 62.59
N ALA A 372 69.10 22.06 62.71
CA ALA A 372 68.27 22.87 61.86
C ALA A 372 68.88 23.11 60.46
N GLY A 373 68.04 23.59 59.53
CA GLY A 373 68.45 24.22 58.28
C GLY A 373 67.60 23.74 57.10
N SER A 374 66.53 24.44 56.74
CA SER A 374 66.54 25.52 55.73
C SER A 374 66.84 25.04 54.31
N GLY A 375 65.87 25.15 53.41
CA GLY A 375 66.14 24.98 51.98
C GLY A 375 64.91 24.71 51.13
N ALA A 376 64.05 25.72 50.98
CA ALA A 376 63.18 25.83 49.81
C ALA A 376 64.05 25.84 48.54
N PRO A 377 63.48 25.42 47.39
CA PRO A 377 63.49 26.38 46.30
C PRO A 377 62.11 26.58 45.68
N ALA A 378 61.78 27.86 45.52
CA ALA A 378 60.86 28.35 44.53
C ALA A 378 61.59 28.40 43.16
N ALA A 379 60.90 27.98 42.10
CA ALA A 379 60.99 28.49 40.73
C ALA A 379 59.88 27.78 39.93
N GLU A 380 58.77 28.45 39.62
CA GLU A 380 58.57 29.26 38.41
C GLU A 380 58.64 28.45 37.11
N GLY A 381 57.52 28.41 36.41
CA GLY A 381 57.40 27.78 35.10
C GLY A 381 55.97 27.60 34.62
N ALA A 382 55.18 28.68 34.57
CA ALA A 382 54.02 28.75 33.69
C ALA A 382 54.47 28.70 32.21
N PRO A 383 53.61 28.30 31.27
CA PRO A 383 52.80 29.35 30.66
C PRO A 383 51.32 29.00 30.48
N ALA A 384 50.59 30.11 30.34
CA ALA A 384 49.20 30.29 29.98
C ALA A 384 48.69 29.40 28.83
N GLY A 385 47.38 29.11 28.87
CA GLY A 385 46.64 28.85 27.65
C GLY A 385 45.29 28.13 27.80
N SER A 386 44.23 28.93 27.89
CA SER A 386 42.95 28.66 27.21
C SER A 386 41.90 27.74 27.85
N ALA A 387 40.97 28.43 28.50
CA ALA A 387 39.52 28.35 28.25
C ALA A 387 38.72 27.16 28.78
N GLY A 388 37.73 27.51 29.60
CA GLY A 388 36.76 26.60 30.18
C GLY A 388 35.72 26.07 29.20
N ARG A 389 35.03 25.03 29.67
CA ARG A 389 33.68 24.61 29.28
C ARG A 389 33.23 23.60 30.34
N VAL A 390 32.51 24.04 31.36
CA VAL A 390 31.04 24.02 31.44
C VAL A 390 30.49 22.66 31.01
N TRP A 391 30.09 21.88 32.01
CA TRP A 391 29.21 20.73 31.85
C TRP A 391 27.91 21.20 31.20
N ALA A 392 27.68 20.81 29.95
CA ALA A 392 26.40 20.98 29.29
C ALA A 392 25.61 19.67 29.40
N SER A 393 24.49 19.78 30.11
CA SER A 393 23.35 18.87 30.13
C SER A 393 22.91 18.45 28.72
N PRO A 394 22.25 17.28 28.58
CA PRO A 394 21.78 16.80 27.28
C PRO A 394 20.57 17.61 26.78
N PRO A 395 20.40 17.78 25.45
CA PRO A 395 19.25 18.49 24.89
C PRO A 395 18.02 17.57 24.84
N ALA A 396 17.01 17.90 25.63
CA ALA A 396 15.60 17.63 25.30
C ALA A 396 15.01 18.92 24.72
N GLY A 397 14.58 18.89 23.46
CA GLY A 397 14.03 20.10 22.83
C GLY A 397 13.70 19.92 21.35
N ARG A 398 12.56 19.26 21.09
CA ARG A 398 11.81 19.31 19.83
C ARG A 398 11.37 20.77 19.58
N PRO A 399 11.58 21.37 18.38
CA PRO A 399 10.90 22.61 18.04
C PRO A 399 9.47 22.32 17.56
N ALA A 400 8.50 22.85 18.31
CA ALA A 400 7.16 23.10 17.81
C ALA A 400 7.22 24.33 16.89
N SER A 401 6.89 24.11 15.63
CA SER A 401 6.76 25.11 14.59
C SER A 401 5.52 25.98 14.81
N GLY A 402 5.73 27.29 14.94
CA GLY A 402 5.02 28.31 14.17
C GLY A 402 3.61 28.71 14.62
N GLY A 403 3.54 29.64 15.56
CA GLY A 403 2.40 30.54 15.71
C GLY A 403 2.35 31.53 14.55
N SER A 404 1.20 31.57 13.87
CA SER A 404 0.84 32.56 12.86
C SER A 404 0.55 33.90 13.54
N THR A 405 1.39 34.90 13.28
CA THR A 405 1.05 36.31 13.53
C THR A 405 0.20 36.82 12.38
N ASP A 406 -1.06 37.08 12.71
CA ASP A 406 -1.98 37.98 12.03
C ASP A 406 -1.39 39.41 11.97
N PRO A 407 -1.49 40.11 10.83
CA PRO A 407 -1.66 41.55 10.86
C PRO A 407 -2.98 41.96 10.19
N ARG A 408 -3.96 42.33 11.03
CA ARG A 408 -5.02 43.28 10.68
C ARG A 408 -4.40 44.60 10.21
N GLY A 409 -4.83 45.06 9.04
CA GLY A 409 -4.64 46.43 8.56
C GLY A 409 -5.77 46.86 7.65
N ARG A 410 -6.63 47.75 8.18
CA ARG A 410 -7.54 48.76 7.57
C ARG A 410 -7.48 48.88 6.03
N GLY A 411 -8.58 48.95 5.28
CA GLY A 411 -9.75 49.81 5.49
C GLY A 411 -9.46 51.22 4.95
N VAL A 412 -9.81 51.51 3.69
CA VAL A 412 -9.99 52.87 3.16
C VAL A 412 -11.12 52.85 2.14
N ASP A 413 -12.12 53.69 2.39
CA ASP A 413 -13.23 54.06 1.52
C ASP A 413 -12.76 54.76 0.24
N GLY A 414 -13.50 54.55 -0.86
CA GLY A 414 -13.38 55.24 -2.13
C GLY A 414 -14.42 54.74 -3.11
#